data_AF-A0A8E2DPX7-F1
#
_entry.id   AF-A0A8E2DPX7-F1
#
_cell.length_a   1.000
_cell.length_b   1.000
_cell.length_c   1.000
_cell.angle_alpha   90.00
_cell.angle_beta   90.00
_cell.angle_gamma   90.00
#
_symmetry.space_group_name_H-M   'P 1'
#
loop_
_entity.id
_entity.type
_entity.pdbx_description
1 polymer ?
#
loop_
_entity_poly.entity_id
_entity_poly.type
_entity_poly.pdbx_seq_one_letter_code
_entity_poly.pdbx_strand_id
1 'polypeptide(L)'
;MDHLKCNRLTCRKALTEKAVVVSSHIFCVDCANELFNASRLCPACETSLTEPDDVVVCSLHPSNDYKTSVLSGLNPAIILEICSRAMSFWQYQVHQEHSFQQAVLRNINEKNAQLQKQLDNVVREANGELTLLNNKVSEVERDLELERRKATTLQDSLKERDKEYQKLKVRTTLRYFHLLAAR
;
A
#
# COMPACT_ATOMS: atom_id res chain seq x y z
N MET A 1 2.44 -29.11 1.29
CA MET A 1 2.01 -28.25 0.16
C MET A 1 1.10 -29.11 -0.72
N ASP A 2 0.04 -29.67 -0.14
CA ASP A 2 -0.42 -31.02 -0.55
C ASP A 2 -1.74 -31.02 -1.30
N HIS A 3 -2.26 -29.84 -1.63
CA HIS A 3 -3.55 -29.67 -2.28
C HIS A 3 -3.40 -28.82 -3.53
N LEU A 4 -3.98 -29.28 -4.63
CA LEU A 4 -4.10 -28.51 -5.86
C LEU A 4 -4.89 -27.22 -5.60
N LYS A 5 -4.60 -26.17 -6.38
CA LYS A 5 -5.28 -24.87 -6.30
C LYS A 5 -6.12 -24.66 -7.54
N CYS A 6 -7.29 -24.04 -7.39
CA CYS A 6 -8.12 -23.63 -8.53
C CYS A 6 -7.32 -22.74 -9.50
N ASN A 7 -7.31 -23.08 -10.80
CA ASN A 7 -6.56 -22.36 -11.83
C ASN A 7 -7.18 -21.01 -12.21
N ARG A 8 -8.38 -20.66 -11.70
CA ARG A 8 -8.88 -19.29 -11.76
C ARG A 8 -8.02 -18.39 -10.86
N LEU A 9 -7.28 -17.47 -11.47
CA LEU A 9 -6.29 -16.61 -10.80
C LEU A 9 -6.87 -15.75 -9.66
N THR A 10 -8.14 -15.38 -9.76
CA THR A 10 -8.84 -14.61 -8.70
C THR A 10 -9.40 -15.49 -7.58
N CYS A 11 -9.50 -16.82 -7.77
CA CYS A 11 -10.04 -17.74 -6.77
C CYS A 11 -8.94 -18.43 -5.96
N ARG A 12 -8.03 -19.17 -6.64
CA ARG A 12 -6.90 -19.92 -6.03
C ARG A 12 -7.24 -20.77 -4.80
N LYS A 13 -8.52 -21.11 -4.56
CA LYS A 13 -8.95 -21.91 -3.42
C LYS A 13 -8.28 -23.29 -3.47
N ALA A 14 -7.90 -23.82 -2.31
CA ALA A 14 -7.45 -25.20 -2.19
C ALA A 14 -8.57 -26.16 -2.57
N LEU A 15 -8.25 -27.14 -3.40
CA LEU A 15 -9.19 -28.17 -3.84
C LEU A 15 -9.06 -29.38 -2.91
N THR A 16 -10.14 -29.72 -2.24
CA THR A 16 -10.14 -30.74 -1.17
C THR A 16 -11.00 -31.94 -1.52
N GLU A 17 -12.27 -31.75 -1.86
CA GLU A 17 -13.21 -32.87 -2.07
C GLU A 17 -13.42 -33.21 -3.54
N LYS A 18 -13.86 -32.21 -4.31
CA LYS A 18 -14.22 -32.33 -5.72
C LYS A 18 -13.62 -31.19 -6.51
N ALA A 19 -13.25 -31.49 -7.74
CA ALA A 19 -12.74 -30.52 -8.68
C ALA A 19 -13.16 -30.89 -10.10
N VAL A 20 -13.07 -29.91 -11.00
CA VAL A 20 -13.29 -30.12 -12.43
C VAL A 20 -11.94 -30.04 -13.14
N VAL A 21 -11.52 -31.13 -13.76
CA VAL A 21 -10.28 -31.23 -14.53
C VAL A 21 -10.59 -31.02 -16.01
N VAL A 22 -9.78 -30.20 -16.66
CA VAL A 22 -10.00 -29.70 -18.01
C VAL A 22 -8.68 -29.70 -18.77
N SER A 23 -8.41 -30.77 -19.52
CA SER A 23 -7.09 -31.04 -20.11
C SER A 23 -5.97 -30.92 -19.04
N SER A 24 -5.25 -29.79 -19.05
CA SER A 24 -4.12 -29.50 -18.15
C SER A 24 -4.46 -28.53 -17.01
N HIS A 25 -5.73 -28.19 -16.81
CA HIS A 25 -6.19 -27.23 -15.80
C HIS A 25 -7.15 -27.89 -14.82
N ILE A 26 -7.26 -27.32 -13.61
CA ILE A 26 -8.19 -27.78 -12.59
C ILE A 26 -8.90 -26.63 -11.90
N PHE A 27 -10.19 -26.77 -11.66
CA PHE A 27 -11.04 -25.73 -11.09
C PHE A 27 -11.86 -26.26 -9.91
N CYS A 28 -12.22 -25.38 -8.97
CA CYS A 28 -13.27 -25.73 -8.03
C CYS A 28 -14.61 -25.80 -8.77
N VAL A 29 -15.55 -26.56 -8.21
CA VAL A 29 -16.88 -26.76 -8.81
C VAL A 29 -17.60 -25.43 -9.04
N ASP A 30 -17.52 -24.50 -8.09
CA ASP A 30 -18.17 -23.19 -8.19
C ASP A 30 -17.66 -22.39 -9.40
N CYS A 31 -16.33 -22.31 -9.57
CA CYS A 31 -15.72 -21.60 -10.70
C CYS A 31 -16.00 -22.31 -12.03
N ALA A 32 -16.01 -23.64 -12.03
CA ALA A 32 -16.35 -24.40 -13.23
C ALA A 32 -17.79 -24.10 -13.66
N ASN A 33 -18.76 -24.14 -12.75
CA ASN A 33 -20.16 -23.85 -13.05
C ASN A 33 -20.38 -22.41 -13.54
N GLU A 34 -19.59 -21.45 -13.04
CA GLU A 34 -19.67 -20.05 -13.45
C GLU A 34 -19.03 -19.81 -14.83
N LEU A 35 -17.88 -20.43 -15.10
CA LEU A 35 -17.02 -20.07 -16.24
C LEU A 35 -17.18 -21.00 -17.45
N PHE A 36 -17.66 -22.23 -17.27
CA PHE A 36 -17.98 -23.09 -18.40
C PHE A 36 -19.23 -22.59 -19.11
N ASN A 37 -19.00 -21.93 -20.24
CA ASN A 37 -20.03 -21.44 -21.15
C ASN A 37 -20.33 -22.47 -22.26
N ALA A 38 -21.38 -22.20 -23.05
CA ALA A 38 -21.76 -23.05 -24.19
C ALA A 38 -20.65 -23.20 -25.25
N SER A 39 -19.68 -22.27 -25.29
CA SER A 39 -18.59 -22.26 -26.26
C SER A 39 -17.49 -23.29 -25.98
N ARG A 40 -17.59 -24.08 -24.90
CA ARG A 40 -16.66 -25.17 -24.56
C ARG A 40 -15.19 -24.76 -24.65
N LEU A 41 -14.82 -23.65 -24.02
CA LEU A 41 -13.43 -23.19 -23.93
C LEU A 41 -12.89 -23.38 -22.51
N CYS A 42 -11.62 -23.73 -22.39
CA CYS A 42 -10.93 -23.76 -21.11
C CYS A 42 -10.86 -22.34 -20.51
N PRO A 43 -11.36 -22.10 -19.28
CA PRO A 43 -11.32 -20.76 -18.67
C PRO A 43 -9.93 -20.21 -18.36
N ALA A 44 -8.88 -21.04 -18.43
CA ALA A 44 -7.51 -20.63 -18.10
C ALA A 44 -6.63 -20.39 -19.34
N CYS A 45 -6.87 -21.10 -20.44
CA CYS A 45 -6.00 -21.07 -21.63
C CYS A 45 -6.75 -21.00 -22.96
N GLU A 46 -8.08 -20.92 -22.93
CA GLU A 46 -8.95 -20.78 -24.10
C GLU A 46 -8.86 -21.93 -25.12
N THR A 47 -8.24 -23.05 -24.74
CA THR A 47 -8.23 -24.26 -25.56
C THR A 47 -9.65 -24.79 -25.72
N SER A 48 -10.02 -25.12 -26.96
CA SER A 48 -11.31 -25.73 -27.28
C SER A 48 -11.44 -27.13 -26.70
N LEU A 49 -12.60 -27.41 -26.12
CA LEU A 49 -12.93 -28.64 -25.40
C LEU A 49 -13.97 -29.43 -26.21
N THR A 50 -13.52 -30.03 -27.29
CA THR A 50 -14.38 -30.73 -28.26
C THR A 50 -14.57 -32.20 -27.94
N GLU A 51 -13.66 -32.80 -27.16
CA GLU A 51 -13.68 -34.22 -26.86
C GLU A 51 -14.67 -34.56 -25.73
N PRO A 52 -15.23 -35.78 -25.71
CA PRO A 52 -16.19 -36.20 -24.70
C PRO A 52 -15.68 -36.09 -23.26
N ASP A 53 -14.39 -36.34 -23.05
CA ASP A 53 -13.74 -36.41 -21.74
C ASP A 53 -12.90 -35.16 -21.42
N ASP A 54 -13.10 -34.05 -22.15
CA ASP A 54 -12.35 -32.82 -21.92
C ASP A 54 -12.73 -32.10 -20.62
N VAL A 55 -13.90 -32.41 -20.05
CA VAL A 55 -14.39 -31.83 -18.80
C VAL A 55 -14.84 -32.94 -17.87
N VAL A 56 -14.04 -33.23 -16.85
CA VAL A 56 -14.30 -34.33 -15.92
C VAL A 56 -14.42 -33.80 -14.50
N VAL A 57 -15.51 -34.18 -13.83
CA VAL A 57 -15.65 -33.96 -12.38
C VAL A 57 -14.93 -35.09 -11.65
N CYS A 58 -13.88 -34.74 -10.92
CA CYS A 58 -13.05 -35.69 -10.18
C CYS A 58 -13.30 -35.56 -8.68
N SER A 59 -13.40 -36.71 -8.00
CA SER A 59 -13.22 -36.78 -6.56
C SER A 59 -11.73 -36.85 -6.24
N LEU A 60 -11.26 -35.98 -5.35
CA LEU A 60 -9.86 -35.94 -4.92
C LEU A 60 -9.56 -36.95 -3.80
N HIS A 61 -10.62 -37.52 -3.22
CA HIS A 61 -10.57 -38.54 -2.18
C HIS A 61 -11.45 -39.74 -2.54
N PRO A 62 -11.10 -40.51 -3.59
CA PRO A 62 -11.88 -41.67 -3.98
C PRO A 62 -11.83 -42.78 -2.92
N SER A 63 -12.88 -43.61 -2.88
CA SER A 63 -12.94 -44.79 -2.01
C SER A 63 -11.86 -45.81 -2.38
N ASN A 64 -11.50 -46.70 -1.44
CA ASN A 64 -10.52 -47.75 -1.72
C ASN A 64 -11.02 -48.72 -2.80
N ASP A 65 -12.31 -49.03 -2.83
CA ASP A 65 -12.91 -49.86 -3.86
C ASP A 65 -12.75 -49.25 -5.25
N TYR A 66 -12.97 -47.92 -5.37
CA TYR A 66 -12.76 -47.21 -6.63
C TYR A 66 -11.28 -47.23 -7.06
N LYS A 67 -10.34 -47.03 -6.11
CA LYS A 67 -8.90 -47.10 -6.41
C LYS A 67 -8.49 -48.47 -6.94
N THR A 68 -9.08 -49.55 -6.41
CA THR A 68 -8.84 -50.91 -6.89
C THR A 68 -9.48 -51.15 -8.25
N SER A 69 -10.71 -50.67 -8.46
CA SER A 69 -11.47 -50.98 -9.67
C SER A 69 -11.05 -50.16 -10.90
N VAL A 70 -10.65 -48.90 -10.72
CA VAL A 70 -10.48 -47.92 -11.82
C VAL A 70 -9.45 -48.32 -12.88
N LEU A 71 -8.45 -49.13 -12.52
CA LEU A 71 -7.43 -49.66 -13.45
C LEU A 71 -7.55 -51.17 -13.69
N SER A 72 -8.49 -51.85 -13.02
CA SER A 72 -8.65 -53.30 -13.13
C SER A 72 -9.15 -53.68 -14.52
N GLY A 73 -8.51 -54.67 -15.15
CA GLY A 73 -8.84 -55.14 -16.50
C GLY A 73 -8.12 -54.41 -17.63
N LEU A 74 -7.32 -53.38 -17.33
CA LEU A 74 -6.49 -52.70 -18.33
C LEU A 74 -5.16 -53.43 -18.55
N ASN A 75 -4.61 -53.32 -19.76
CA ASN A 75 -3.27 -53.81 -20.07
C ASN A 75 -2.21 -53.02 -19.28
N PRO A 76 -1.14 -53.66 -18.74
CA PRO A 76 -0.04 -52.98 -18.06
C PRO A 76 0.53 -51.76 -18.78
N ALA A 77 0.62 -51.77 -20.11
CA ALA A 77 1.08 -50.64 -20.90
C ALA A 77 0.17 -49.40 -20.73
N ILE A 78 -1.15 -49.60 -20.77
CA ILE A 78 -2.15 -48.54 -20.59
C ILE A 78 -2.10 -48.01 -19.15
N ILE A 79 -1.97 -48.91 -18.17
CA ILE A 79 -1.85 -48.53 -16.75
C ILE A 79 -0.65 -47.58 -16.54
N LEU A 80 0.51 -47.93 -17.09
CA LEU A 80 1.71 -47.11 -16.98
C LEU A 80 1.55 -45.76 -17.70
N GLU A 81 0.89 -45.74 -18.86
CA GLU A 81 0.58 -44.50 -19.59
C GLU A 81 -0.30 -43.56 -18.74
N ILE A 82 -1.38 -44.08 -18.16
CA ILE A 82 -2.29 -43.31 -17.29
C ILE A 82 -1.53 -42.73 -16.09
N CYS A 83 -0.73 -43.55 -15.41
CA CYS A 83 0.09 -43.11 -14.27
C CYS A 83 1.07 -42.00 -14.67
N SER A 84 1.75 -42.16 -15.81
CA SER A 84 2.69 -41.15 -16.33
C SER A 84 1.99 -39.82 -16.59
N ARG A 85 0.84 -39.84 -17.29
CA ARG A 85 0.05 -38.64 -17.59
C ARG A 85 -0.48 -37.95 -16.33
N ALA A 86 -0.96 -38.71 -15.36
CA ALA A 86 -1.42 -38.18 -14.06
C ALA A 86 -0.27 -37.52 -13.28
N MET A 87 0.92 -38.11 -13.28
CA MET A 87 2.10 -37.53 -12.66
C MET A 87 2.55 -36.25 -13.35
N SER A 88 2.58 -36.22 -14.69
CA SER A 88 2.90 -35.01 -15.45
C SER A 88 1.90 -33.89 -15.18
N PHE A 89 0.61 -34.21 -15.08
CA PHE A 89 -0.42 -33.24 -14.70
C PHE A 89 -0.15 -32.65 -13.32
N TRP A 90 0.12 -33.48 -12.32
CA TRP A 90 0.44 -33.02 -10.96
C TRP A 90 1.67 -32.11 -10.93
N GLN A 91 2.75 -32.53 -11.60
CA GLN A 91 3.98 -31.75 -11.72
C GLN A 91 3.74 -30.38 -12.37
N TYR A 92 2.92 -30.35 -13.43
CA TYR A 92 2.52 -29.11 -14.06
C TYR A 92 1.78 -28.19 -13.08
N GLN A 93 0.81 -28.70 -12.30
CA GLN A 93 0.12 -27.88 -11.31
C GLN A 93 1.06 -27.33 -10.22
N VAL A 94 2.00 -28.14 -9.74
CA VAL A 94 3.00 -27.71 -8.76
C VAL A 94 3.88 -26.60 -9.33
N HIS A 95 4.35 -26.75 -10.57
CA HIS A 95 5.15 -25.72 -11.24
C HIS A 95 4.36 -24.41 -11.43
N GLN A 96 3.10 -24.52 -11.85
CA GLN A 96 2.22 -23.35 -12.02
C GLN A 96 1.96 -22.63 -10.69
N GLU A 97 1.76 -23.36 -9.59
CA GLU A 97 1.63 -22.76 -8.26
C GLU A 97 2.91 -22.04 -7.83
N HIS A 98 4.07 -22.65 -8.04
CA HIS A 98 5.35 -22.03 -7.72
C HIS A 98 5.56 -20.73 -8.52
N SER A 99 5.33 -20.75 -9.83
CA SER A 99 5.42 -19.56 -10.70
C SER A 99 4.44 -18.47 -10.28
N PHE A 100 3.22 -18.82 -9.88
CA PHE A 100 2.25 -17.88 -9.34
C PHE A 100 2.73 -17.24 -8.02
N GLN A 101 3.19 -18.06 -7.06
CA GLN A 101 3.70 -17.57 -5.78
C GLN A 101 4.91 -16.65 -5.97
N GLN A 102 5.83 -16.97 -6.89
CA GLN A 102 6.96 -16.12 -7.23
C GLN A 102 6.52 -14.76 -7.78
N ALA A 103 5.53 -14.75 -8.69
CA ALA A 103 5.00 -13.50 -9.24
C ALA A 103 4.33 -12.63 -8.17
N VAL A 104 3.55 -13.25 -7.26
CA VAL A 104 2.92 -12.54 -6.12
C VAL A 104 3.99 -11.95 -5.20
N LEU A 105 5.00 -12.73 -4.83
CA LEU A 105 6.09 -12.27 -3.97
C LEU A 105 6.85 -11.11 -4.59
N ARG A 106 7.15 -11.18 -5.89
CA ARG A 106 7.77 -10.10 -6.64
C ARG A 106 6.92 -8.83 -6.58
N ASN A 107 5.62 -8.92 -6.86
CA ASN A 107 4.70 -7.77 -6.85
C ASN A 107 4.64 -7.10 -5.48
N ILE A 108 4.56 -7.91 -4.41
CA ILE A 108 4.54 -7.41 -3.03
C ILE A 108 5.86 -6.71 -2.69
N ASN A 109 7.01 -7.27 -3.07
CA ASN A 109 8.31 -6.66 -2.83
C ASN A 109 8.49 -5.35 -3.59
N GLU A 110 8.06 -5.28 -4.85
CA GLU A 110 8.08 -4.05 -5.65
C GLU A 110 7.21 -2.95 -5.00
N LYS A 111 5.99 -3.29 -4.55
CA LYS A 111 5.11 -2.36 -3.82
C LYS A 111 5.71 -1.91 -2.49
N ASN A 112 6.31 -2.82 -1.72
CA ASN A 112 6.97 -2.49 -0.47
C ASN A 112 8.14 -1.52 -0.69
N ALA A 113 8.97 -1.77 -1.72
CA ALA A 113 10.07 -0.87 -2.06
C ALA A 113 9.57 0.53 -2.48
N GLN A 114 8.46 0.59 -3.24
CA GLN A 114 7.83 1.84 -3.62
C GLN A 114 7.30 2.61 -2.39
N LEU A 115 6.58 1.93 -1.49
CA LEU A 115 6.04 2.52 -0.27
C LEU A 115 7.16 3.00 0.66
N GLN A 116 8.26 2.23 0.79
CA GLN A 116 9.42 2.65 1.58
C GLN A 116 10.03 3.93 1.02
N LYS A 117 10.21 4.02 -0.30
CA LYS A 117 10.72 5.24 -0.95
C LYS A 117 9.78 6.44 -0.74
N GLN A 118 8.47 6.23 -0.81
CA GLN A 118 7.49 7.28 -0.53
C GLN A 118 7.58 7.77 0.91
N LEU A 119 7.71 6.85 1.88
CA LEU A 119 7.89 7.18 3.28
C LEU A 119 9.18 8.00 3.50
N ASP A 120 10.30 7.57 2.94
CA ASP A 120 11.59 8.27 3.07
C ASP A 120 11.53 9.69 2.48
N ASN A 121 10.78 9.88 1.40
CA ASN A 121 10.55 11.20 0.81
C ASN A 121 9.72 12.09 1.74
N VAL A 122 8.60 11.59 2.27
CA VAL A 122 7.76 12.34 3.21
C VAL A 122 8.53 12.73 4.46
N VAL A 123 9.33 11.82 5.03
CA VAL A 123 10.18 12.10 6.18
C VAL A 123 11.19 13.20 5.87
N ARG A 124 11.80 13.17 4.68
CA ARG A 124 12.76 14.19 4.24
C ARG A 124 12.11 15.56 4.07
N GLU A 125 10.95 15.62 3.42
CA GLU A 125 10.18 16.84 3.22
C GLU A 125 9.76 17.45 4.56
N ALA A 126 9.21 16.64 5.47
CA ALA A 126 8.82 17.08 6.81
C ALA A 126 10.02 17.62 7.62
N ASN A 127 11.18 16.94 7.56
CA ASN A 127 12.39 17.43 8.21
C ASN A 127 12.91 18.75 7.60
N GLY A 128 12.74 18.91 6.28
CA GLY A 128 13.02 20.17 5.58
C GLY A 128 12.11 21.31 6.06
N GLU A 129 10.81 21.08 6.14
CA GLU A 129 9.83 22.05 6.65
C GLU A 129 10.09 22.40 8.11
N LEU A 130 10.38 21.41 8.96
CA LEU A 130 10.77 21.65 10.36
C LEU A 130 11.99 22.56 10.46
N THR A 131 12.99 22.34 9.61
CA THR A 131 14.20 23.19 9.58
C THR A 131 13.86 24.62 9.16
N LEU A 132 13.03 24.80 8.13
CA LEU A 132 12.59 26.12 7.67
C LEU A 132 11.78 26.87 8.73
N LEU A 133 10.84 26.18 9.39
CA LEU A 133 10.03 26.74 10.45
C LEU A 133 10.89 27.13 11.66
N ASN A 134 11.83 26.27 12.08
CA ASN A 134 12.76 26.60 13.17
C ASN A 134 13.60 27.83 12.86
N ASN A 135 14.11 27.94 11.63
CA ASN A 135 14.85 29.14 11.19
C ASN A 135 13.96 30.39 11.24
N LYS A 136 12.69 30.27 10.82
CA LYS A 136 11.75 31.39 10.84
C LYS A 136 11.38 31.82 12.25
N VAL A 137 11.17 30.87 13.16
CA VAL A 137 10.95 31.14 14.59
C VAL A 137 12.14 31.91 15.15
N SER A 138 13.37 31.44 14.92
CA SER A 138 14.57 32.12 15.40
C SER A 138 14.73 33.55 14.84
N GLU A 139 14.41 33.75 13.56
CA GLU A 139 14.43 35.07 12.93
C GLU A 139 13.42 36.02 13.59
N VAL A 140 12.17 35.57 13.77
CA VAL A 140 11.11 36.37 14.39
C VAL A 140 11.40 36.66 15.86
N GLU A 141 11.99 35.72 16.60
CA GLU A 141 12.43 35.95 17.98
C GLU A 141 13.50 37.04 18.06
N ARG A 142 14.46 37.04 17.12
CA ARG A 142 15.51 38.07 17.04
C ARG A 142 14.91 39.44 16.71
N ASP A 143 14.00 39.51 15.75
CA ASP A 143 13.35 40.76 15.36
C ASP A 143 12.46 41.30 16.49
N LEU A 144 11.75 40.44 17.20
CA LEU A 144 10.97 40.81 18.38
C LEU A 144 11.85 41.42 19.48
N GLU A 145 13.02 40.83 19.74
CA GLU A 145 13.97 41.38 20.72
C GLU A 145 14.51 42.75 20.29
N LEU A 146 14.77 42.96 19.00
CA LEU A 146 15.17 44.26 18.47
C LEU A 146 14.08 45.32 18.65
N GLU A 147 12.82 45.00 18.33
CA GLU A 147 11.69 45.91 18.52
C GLU A 147 11.43 46.24 19.99
N ARG A 148 11.58 45.25 20.89
CA ARG A 148 11.52 45.49 22.34
C ARG A 148 12.57 46.49 22.80
N ARG A 149 13.82 46.38 22.33
CA ARG A 149 14.88 47.33 22.65
C ARG A 149 14.57 48.73 22.14
N LYS A 150 14.11 48.85 20.90
CA LYS A 150 13.70 50.15 20.32
C LYS A 150 12.56 50.79 21.12
N ALA A 151 11.55 50.01 21.50
CA ALA A 151 10.44 50.49 22.31
C ALA A 151 10.92 51.05 23.66
N THR A 152 11.82 50.35 24.34
CA THR A 152 12.43 50.83 25.59
C THR A 152 13.20 52.15 25.37
N THR A 153 14.04 52.24 24.34
CA THR A 153 14.79 53.46 24.03
C THR A 153 13.87 54.65 23.72
N LEU A 154 12.81 54.44 22.94
CA LEU A 154 11.82 55.48 22.65
C LEU A 154 11.07 55.92 23.91
N GLN A 155 10.70 54.97 24.77
CA GLN A 155 10.04 55.26 26.03
C GLN A 155 10.93 56.11 26.95
N ASP A 156 12.22 55.82 27.03
CA ASP A 156 13.16 56.61 27.82
C ASP A 156 13.38 58.01 27.23
N SER A 157 13.46 58.13 25.89
CA SER A 157 13.54 59.42 25.20
C SER A 157 12.30 60.28 25.44
N LEU A 158 11.10 59.69 25.38
CA LEU A 158 9.84 60.37 25.68
C LEU A 158 9.81 60.88 27.13
N LYS A 159 10.20 60.04 28.10
CA LYS A 159 10.29 60.46 29.51
C LYS A 159 11.23 61.65 29.68
N GLU A 160 12.38 61.66 29.00
CA GLU A 160 13.32 62.77 29.10
C GLU A 160 12.78 64.05 28.45
N ARG A 161 12.14 63.93 27.28
CA ARG A 161 11.46 65.06 26.61
C ARG A 161 10.32 65.63 27.45
N ASP A 162 9.53 64.78 28.11
CA ASP A 162 8.49 65.23 29.03
C ASP A 162 9.08 66.01 30.21
N LYS A 163 10.18 65.53 30.82
CA LYS A 163 10.87 66.27 31.88
C LYS A 163 11.37 67.63 31.39
N GLU A 164 12.00 67.69 30.22
CA GLU A 164 12.46 68.94 29.60
C GLU A 164 11.28 69.89 29.35
N TYR A 165 10.19 69.38 28.78
CA TYR A 165 8.98 70.16 28.50
C TYR A 165 8.38 70.73 29.79
N GLN A 166 8.27 69.94 30.85
CA GLN A 166 7.76 70.43 32.14
C GLN A 166 8.65 71.52 32.74
N LYS A 167 9.99 71.35 32.71
CA LYS A 167 10.94 72.38 33.13
C LYS A 167 10.75 73.69 32.35
N LEU A 168 10.61 73.58 31.03
CA LEU A 168 10.40 74.73 30.15
C LEU A 168 9.06 75.42 30.49
N LYS A 169 7.97 74.64 30.60
CA LYS A 169 6.63 75.14 30.91
C LYS A 169 6.59 75.92 32.24
N VAL A 170 7.21 75.40 33.29
CA VAL A 170 7.33 76.09 34.58
C VAL A 170 8.08 77.41 34.43
N ARG A 171 9.24 77.40 33.74
CA ARG A 171 10.05 78.60 33.51
C ARG A 171 9.28 79.67 32.73
N THR A 172 8.57 79.32 31.68
CA THR A 172 7.78 80.27 30.88
C THR A 172 6.62 80.84 31.68
N THR A 173 5.95 80.01 32.49
CA THR A 173 4.85 80.42 33.37
C THR A 173 5.34 81.43 34.42
N LEU A 174 6.44 81.12 35.11
CA LEU A 174 7.09 82.05 36.07
C LEU A 174 7.46 83.39 35.42
N ARG A 175 8.02 83.35 34.19
CA ARG A 175 8.40 84.56 33.46
C ARG A 175 7.19 85.42 33.10
N TYR A 176 6.08 84.79 32.73
CA TYR A 176 4.81 85.47 32.43
C TYR A 176 4.22 86.14 33.69
N PHE A 177 4.24 85.46 34.84
CA PHE A 177 3.85 86.05 36.13
C PHE A 177 4.72 87.24 36.53
N HIS A 178 6.05 87.15 36.37
CA HIS A 178 6.95 88.27 36.62
C HIS A 178 6.68 89.49 35.72
N LEU A 179 6.39 89.25 34.44
CA LEU A 179 6.05 90.33 33.49
C LEU A 179 4.70 90.99 33.81
N LEU A 180 3.72 90.22 34.29
CA LEU A 180 2.44 90.75 34.73
C LEU A 180 2.54 91.56 36.03
N ALA A 181 3.40 91.15 36.97
CA ALA A 181 3.63 91.87 38.23
C ALA A 181 4.46 93.16 38.07
N ALA A 182 5.11 93.35 36.92
CA ALA A 182 5.92 94.53 36.60
C ALA A 182 5.15 95.62 35.82
N ARG A 183 3.84 95.44 35.60
CA ARG A 183 2.91 96.44 35.08
C ARG A 183 2.04 96.99 36.21
#